data_AF-A0A1M5QZM6-F1
#
_entry.id   AF-A0A1M5QZM6-F1
#
_cell.length_a   1.000
_cell.length_b   1.000
_cell.length_c   1.000
_cell.angle_alpha   90.00
_cell.angle_beta   90.00
_cell.angle_gamma   90.00
#
_symmetry.space_group_name_H-M   'P 1'
#
loop_
_entity.id
_entity.type
_entity.pdbx_description
1 polymer ?
#
loop_
_entity_poly.entity_id
_entity_poly.type
_entity_poly.pdbx_seq_one_letter_code
_entity_poly.pdbx_strand_id
1 'polypeptide(L)'
;MTHAPDLPDFLVRLSLDLHADTRAIRRAYARELRLIDQAADLSGFQNLREAYETALHWAAHQQAQAPQDNPEQQGNTTDSTDGAGPTVTLSKHGPAASPAADRSDAASPGSASTVFQQLIGACYHLLSQPQGAALPAWIDTLRAALADPALISLIARHSFEHMLVDFLANGWRPGKEKLLAAAAEVFNWEHDHRHLPQFGASGAIVQRAIDERDIFLRQPPADLEIDRKIIERLRSGTDPTPRQLNDDMAYLERMLGRFPHLMALSIDGDAVARWREIFAANGGVLKEIKTAGAHHTTAEPSFGFAPWGLVIMLLFTMLRACGTH
;
A
#
# COMPACT_ATOMS: atom_id res chain seq x y z
N MET A 1 39.26 8.52 17.82
CA MET A 1 38.34 7.38 18.00
C MET A 1 37.36 7.43 16.86
N THR A 2 37.63 6.67 15.80
CA THR A 2 36.83 6.61 14.58
C THR A 2 35.57 5.80 14.91
N HIS A 3 34.40 6.44 14.87
CA HIS A 3 33.13 5.71 15.01
C HIS A 3 33.03 4.69 13.88
N ALA A 4 32.93 3.40 14.23
CA ALA A 4 32.53 2.39 13.27
C ALA A 4 31.12 2.77 12.77
N PRO A 5 30.85 2.73 11.45
CA PRO A 5 29.49 2.93 10.96
C PRO A 5 28.60 1.85 11.60
N ASP A 6 27.45 2.26 12.12
CA ASP A 6 26.46 1.34 12.68
C ASP A 6 25.89 0.53 11.51
N LEU A 7 26.33 -0.73 11.36
CA LEU A 7 25.87 -1.59 10.27
C LEU A 7 24.52 -2.20 10.65
N PRO A 8 23.51 -2.13 9.77
CA PRO A 8 22.24 -2.82 9.98
C PRO A 8 22.43 -4.32 10.27
N ASP A 9 21.69 -4.84 11.26
CA ASP A 9 21.83 -6.21 11.78
C ASP A 9 21.73 -7.30 10.69
N PHE A 10 20.92 -7.06 9.64
CA PHE A 10 20.79 -7.99 8.50
C PHE A 10 22.05 -8.07 7.62
N LEU A 11 22.81 -6.98 7.48
CA LEU A 11 24.10 -6.99 6.75
C LEU A 11 25.17 -7.71 7.57
N VAL A 12 25.18 -7.51 8.89
CA VAL A 12 26.07 -8.22 9.81
C VAL A 12 25.81 -9.73 9.73
N ARG A 13 24.55 -10.16 9.73
CA ARG A 13 24.17 -11.58 9.63
C ARG A 13 24.58 -12.24 8.31
N LEU A 14 24.48 -11.50 7.20
CA LEU A 14 24.91 -11.97 5.87
C LEU A 14 26.42 -11.79 5.64
N SER A 15 27.14 -11.23 6.62
CA SER A 15 28.56 -10.87 6.51
C SER A 15 28.84 -9.97 5.29
N LEU A 16 28.03 -8.93 5.13
CA LEU A 16 28.07 -7.96 4.05
C LEU A 16 28.43 -6.56 4.56
N ASP A 17 29.02 -5.75 3.69
CA ASP A 17 29.36 -4.35 3.97
C ASP A 17 28.20 -3.39 3.66
N LEU A 18 28.37 -2.11 4.06
CA LEU A 18 27.42 -1.01 3.85
C LEU A 18 27.31 -0.55 2.38
N HIS A 19 28.02 -1.18 1.45
CA HIS A 19 27.96 -0.89 0.02
C HIS A 19 27.61 -2.13 -0.80
N ALA A 20 27.09 -3.18 -0.15
CA ALA A 20 26.77 -4.43 -0.80
C ALA A 20 25.67 -4.25 -1.85
N ASP A 21 25.98 -4.61 -3.10
CA ASP A 21 25.02 -4.60 -4.19
C ASP A 21 24.11 -5.84 -4.17
N THR A 22 23.04 -5.78 -4.96
CA THR A 22 22.06 -6.88 -5.09
C THR A 22 22.72 -8.22 -5.45
N ARG A 23 23.84 -8.19 -6.17
CA ARG A 23 24.58 -9.41 -6.57
C ARG A 23 25.36 -10.01 -5.41
N ALA A 24 25.99 -9.17 -4.57
CA ALA A 24 26.68 -9.56 -3.36
C ALA A 24 25.71 -10.17 -2.34
N ILE A 25 24.53 -9.55 -2.16
CA ILE A 25 23.46 -10.04 -1.28
C ILE A 25 22.99 -11.45 -1.68
N ARG A 26 22.69 -11.65 -2.97
CA ARG A 26 22.29 -12.98 -3.49
C ARG A 26 23.38 -14.03 -3.31
N ARG A 27 24.64 -13.65 -3.54
CA ARG A 27 25.77 -14.57 -3.36
C ARG A 27 25.97 -14.94 -1.89
N ALA A 28 25.79 -14.00 -0.96
CA ALA A 28 25.88 -14.27 0.48
C ALA A 28 24.78 -15.19 0.96
N TYR A 29 23.53 -14.93 0.57
CA TYR A 29 22.40 -15.80 0.85
C TYR A 29 22.62 -17.23 0.33
N ALA A 30 23.10 -17.39 -0.91
CA ALA A 30 23.39 -18.71 -1.47
C ALA A 30 24.51 -19.47 -0.74
N ARG A 31 25.48 -18.78 -0.13
CA ARG A 31 26.52 -19.43 0.70
C ARG A 31 25.93 -19.90 2.03
N GLU A 32 25.23 -19.03 2.73
CA GLU A 32 24.61 -19.33 4.03
C GLU A 32 23.53 -20.42 3.90
N LEU A 33 22.75 -20.39 2.82
CA LEU A 33 21.72 -21.39 2.54
C LEU A 33 22.27 -22.80 2.37
N ARG A 34 23.53 -22.94 1.90
CA ARG A 34 24.20 -24.25 1.79
C ARG A 34 24.66 -24.81 3.13
N LEU A 35 24.77 -23.95 4.15
CA LEU A 35 25.22 -24.33 5.49
C LEU A 35 24.04 -24.72 6.40
N ILE A 36 22.82 -24.31 6.06
CA ILE A 36 21.62 -24.61 6.83
C ILE A 36 20.98 -25.91 6.33
N ASP A 37 20.85 -26.89 7.22
CA ASP A 37 19.98 -28.04 7.02
C ASP A 37 18.52 -27.61 7.28
N GLN A 38 17.77 -27.40 6.19
CA GLN A 38 16.41 -26.88 6.22
C GLN A 38 15.41 -27.79 6.95
N ALA A 39 15.71 -29.10 7.04
CA ALA A 39 14.84 -30.06 7.73
C ALA A 39 15.07 -30.07 9.24
N ALA A 40 16.31 -29.77 9.67
CA ALA A 40 16.69 -29.76 11.09
C ALA A 40 16.58 -28.37 11.73
N ASP A 41 16.76 -27.29 10.97
CA ASP A 41 16.79 -25.91 11.47
C ASP A 41 15.83 -24.99 10.70
N LEU A 42 14.54 -25.16 10.99
CA LEU A 42 13.47 -24.36 10.40
C LEU A 42 13.58 -22.88 10.80
N SER A 43 13.97 -22.60 12.04
CA SER A 43 14.12 -21.24 12.58
C SER A 43 15.31 -20.50 11.97
N GLY A 44 16.45 -21.16 11.81
CA GLY A 44 17.64 -20.59 11.19
C GLY A 44 17.42 -20.27 9.72
N PHE A 45 16.66 -21.11 9.01
CA PHE A 45 16.24 -20.84 7.64
C PHE A 45 15.31 -19.62 7.53
N GLN A 46 14.32 -19.50 8.42
CA GLN A 46 13.41 -18.34 8.46
C GLN A 46 14.17 -17.04 8.73
N ASN A 47 15.04 -17.03 9.75
CA ASN A 47 15.86 -15.87 10.09
C ASN A 47 16.83 -15.47 8.95
N LEU A 48 17.44 -16.45 8.27
CA LEU A 48 18.30 -16.17 7.11
C LEU A 48 17.50 -15.54 5.97
N ARG A 49 16.27 -16.02 5.74
CA ARG A 49 15.40 -15.53 4.69
C ARG A 49 14.94 -14.10 4.95
N GLU A 50 14.53 -13.79 6.18
CA GLU A 50 14.11 -12.45 6.59
C GLU A 50 15.26 -11.42 6.46
N ALA A 51 16.48 -11.81 6.85
CA ALA A 51 17.66 -10.97 6.68
C ALA A 51 18.00 -10.72 5.19
N TYR A 52 17.84 -11.74 4.34
CA TYR A 52 18.03 -11.60 2.89
C TYR A 52 16.98 -10.68 2.25
N GLU A 53 15.71 -10.82 2.60
CA GLU A 53 14.62 -10.02 2.07
C GLU A 53 14.78 -8.54 2.47
N THR A 54 15.10 -8.28 3.74
CA THR A 54 15.38 -6.93 4.24
C THR A 54 16.60 -6.31 3.54
N ALA A 55 17.66 -7.09 3.29
CA ALA A 55 18.84 -6.62 2.56
C ALA A 55 18.52 -6.20 1.12
N LEU A 56 17.65 -6.93 0.41
CA LEU A 56 17.23 -6.58 -0.94
C LEU A 56 16.43 -5.28 -0.99
N HIS A 57 15.51 -5.07 -0.06
CA HIS A 57 14.76 -3.82 0.03
C HIS A 57 15.69 -2.64 0.31
N TRP A 58 16.61 -2.80 1.26
CA TRP A 58 17.59 -1.76 1.57
C TRP A 58 18.48 -1.41 0.36
N ALA A 59 18.97 -2.40 -0.39
CA ALA A 59 19.78 -2.16 -1.59
C ALA A 59 18.98 -1.43 -2.70
N ALA A 60 17.70 -1.76 -2.86
CA ALA A 60 16.81 -1.06 -3.80
C ALA A 60 16.59 0.41 -3.40
N HIS A 61 16.43 0.69 -2.11
CA HIS A 61 16.32 2.07 -1.60
C HIS A 61 17.62 2.86 -1.78
N GLN A 62 18.79 2.25 -1.55
CA GLN A 62 20.08 2.90 -1.80
C GLN A 62 20.28 3.24 -3.28
N GLN A 63 19.90 2.33 -4.18
CA GLN A 63 20.01 2.56 -5.61
C GLN A 63 19.03 3.64 -6.14
N ALA A 64 17.90 3.83 -5.45
CA ALA A 64 16.95 4.90 -5.73
C ALA A 64 17.37 6.27 -5.14
N GLN A 65 18.23 6.28 -4.11
CA GLN A 65 18.70 7.49 -3.42
C GLN A 65 20.08 7.98 -3.90
N ALA A 66 20.80 7.17 -4.69
CA ALA A 66 22.05 7.60 -5.32
C ALA A 66 21.77 8.76 -6.30
N PRO A 67 22.42 9.93 -6.15
CA PRO A 67 22.35 11.00 -7.14
C PRO A 67 22.77 10.46 -8.50
N GLN A 68 21.93 10.63 -9.52
CA GLN A 68 22.28 10.25 -10.90
C GLN A 68 23.36 11.20 -11.43
N ASP A 69 24.62 10.92 -11.09
CA ASP A 69 25.75 11.37 -11.91
C ASP A 69 25.80 10.50 -13.16
N ASN A 70 25.35 11.10 -14.27
CA ASN A 70 25.47 10.58 -15.62
C ASN A 70 26.97 10.43 -15.98
N PRO A 71 27.38 9.27 -16.52
CA PRO A 71 28.08 9.35 -17.78
C PRO A 71 27.62 8.29 -18.78
N GLU A 72 26.97 8.76 -19.84
CA GLU A 72 27.11 8.20 -21.17
C GLU A 72 28.58 8.31 -21.61
N GLN A 73 29.26 7.19 -21.84
CA GLN A 73 30.04 6.97 -23.06
C GLN A 73 30.60 5.53 -23.14
N GLN A 74 30.06 4.80 -24.12
CA GLN A 74 30.75 4.03 -25.16
C GLN A 74 32.03 3.26 -24.81
N GLY A 75 31.96 1.95 -25.07
CA GLY A 75 33.12 1.08 -25.21
C GLY A 75 32.77 -0.23 -25.91
N ASN A 76 32.17 -0.16 -27.10
CA ASN A 76 32.06 -1.30 -28.00
C ASN A 76 33.44 -1.53 -28.63
N THR A 77 34.07 -2.67 -28.36
CA THR A 77 35.17 -3.19 -29.18
C THR A 77 35.03 -4.71 -29.29
N THR A 78 34.60 -5.12 -30.48
CA THR A 78 34.86 -6.44 -31.05
C THR A 78 36.36 -6.57 -31.29
N ASP A 79 37.00 -7.65 -30.83
CA ASP A 79 37.92 -8.38 -31.71
C ASP A 79 38.06 -9.85 -31.30
N SER A 80 38.21 -10.66 -32.34
CA SER A 80 38.30 -12.11 -32.36
C SER A 80 39.69 -12.56 -31.91
N THR A 81 39.80 -13.76 -31.34
CA THR A 81 40.94 -14.61 -31.68
C THR A 81 40.53 -16.07 -31.70
N ASP A 82 40.65 -16.61 -32.90
CA ASP A 82 40.55 -17.99 -33.33
C ASP A 82 41.56 -18.89 -32.60
N GLY A 83 41.19 -20.15 -32.39
CA GLY A 83 42.03 -21.15 -31.74
C GLY A 83 41.44 -22.55 -31.80
N ALA A 84 41.51 -23.17 -32.98
CA ALA A 84 41.29 -24.59 -33.28
C ALA A 84 41.81 -25.53 -32.16
N GLY A 85 41.01 -26.42 -31.57
CA GLY A 85 40.52 -27.72 -32.07
C GLY A 85 41.20 -28.89 -31.29
N PRO A 86 40.85 -30.18 -31.44
CA PRO A 86 39.56 -30.82 -31.74
C PRO A 86 39.23 -32.06 -30.85
N THR A 87 38.08 -32.72 -31.12
CA THR A 87 37.87 -34.20 -31.18
C THR A 87 36.88 -34.86 -30.17
N VAL A 88 35.68 -35.17 -30.69
CA VAL A 88 34.88 -36.44 -30.60
C VAL A 88 34.45 -36.90 -29.18
N THR A 89 33.18 -37.17 -28.88
CA THR A 89 32.49 -38.42 -29.27
C THR A 89 30.97 -38.35 -29.13
N LEU A 90 30.31 -38.85 -30.15
CA LEU A 90 28.88 -39.10 -30.28
C LEU A 90 28.46 -40.30 -29.40
N SER A 91 27.43 -40.17 -28.56
CA SER A 91 26.66 -41.32 -28.08
C SER A 91 25.19 -40.97 -27.94
N LYS A 92 24.44 -41.56 -28.87
CA LYS A 92 22.99 -41.60 -28.99
C LYS A 92 22.50 -42.83 -28.24
N HIS A 93 21.55 -42.68 -27.30
CA HIS A 93 20.49 -43.65 -26.97
C HIS A 93 19.42 -42.91 -26.15
N GLY A 94 18.22 -42.73 -26.71
CA GLY A 94 16.99 -42.49 -25.92
C GLY A 94 16.31 -43.84 -25.59
N PRO A 95 15.05 -43.89 -25.12
CA PRO A 95 14.16 -42.80 -24.67
C PRO A 95 13.47 -43.11 -23.32
N ALA A 96 13.12 -42.09 -22.53
CA ALA A 96 11.98 -42.17 -21.60
C ALA A 96 11.55 -40.75 -21.20
N ALA A 97 10.30 -40.43 -21.49
CA ALA A 97 9.69 -39.17 -21.15
C ALA A 97 9.65 -38.93 -19.64
N SER A 98 10.11 -37.76 -19.21
CA SER A 98 9.50 -37.04 -18.10
C SER A 98 9.60 -35.54 -18.37
N PRO A 99 8.47 -34.87 -18.69
CA PRO A 99 8.42 -33.42 -18.69
C PRO A 99 8.34 -32.98 -17.22
N ALA A 100 9.47 -32.75 -16.59
CA ALA A 100 9.54 -32.29 -15.19
C ALA A 100 10.43 -31.05 -15.04
N ALA A 101 10.48 -30.19 -16.06
CA ALA A 101 11.28 -28.97 -16.05
C ALA A 101 10.45 -27.67 -16.09
N ASP A 102 9.15 -27.71 -15.76
CA ASP A 102 8.26 -26.55 -15.98
C ASP A 102 7.30 -26.22 -14.83
N ARG A 103 7.64 -26.59 -13.58
CA ARG A 103 6.81 -26.26 -12.41
C ARG A 103 7.58 -25.61 -11.25
N SER A 104 8.62 -24.84 -11.56
CA SER A 104 9.41 -24.15 -10.54
C SER A 104 9.56 -22.64 -10.78
N ASP A 105 8.56 -21.98 -11.39
CA ASP A 105 8.49 -20.51 -11.48
C ASP A 105 7.20 -19.89 -10.90
N ALA A 106 6.24 -20.70 -10.45
CA ALA A 106 4.91 -20.24 -10.05
C ALA A 106 4.83 -19.58 -8.64
N ALA A 107 5.95 -19.42 -7.94
CA ALA A 107 5.98 -18.81 -6.60
C ALA A 107 7.18 -17.87 -6.42
N SER A 108 7.61 -17.22 -7.50
CA SER A 108 8.62 -16.15 -7.39
C SER A 108 7.96 -14.84 -6.92
N PRO A 109 8.58 -14.06 -6.02
CA PRO A 109 8.05 -12.77 -5.55
C PRO A 109 7.70 -11.76 -6.67
N GLY A 110 8.26 -11.94 -7.87
CA GLY A 110 7.87 -11.19 -9.07
C GLY A 110 6.41 -11.38 -9.50
N SER A 111 5.77 -12.51 -9.14
CA SER A 111 4.37 -12.78 -9.48
C SER A 111 3.42 -11.86 -8.69
N ALA A 112 3.63 -11.72 -7.37
CA ALA A 112 2.86 -10.83 -6.51
C ALA A 112 3.02 -9.36 -6.92
N SER A 113 4.25 -8.94 -7.25
CA SER A 113 4.50 -7.57 -7.72
C SER A 113 3.80 -7.29 -9.04
N THR A 114 3.70 -8.27 -9.94
CA THR A 114 3.02 -8.11 -11.22
C THR A 114 1.52 -7.92 -11.01
N VAL A 115 0.89 -8.77 -10.19
CA VAL A 115 -0.54 -8.64 -9.86
C VAL A 115 -0.83 -7.32 -9.14
N PHE A 116 0.06 -6.89 -8.26
CA PHE A 116 -0.06 -5.59 -7.60
C PHE A 116 -0.01 -4.43 -8.61
N GLN A 117 0.93 -4.43 -9.55
CA GLN A 117 0.99 -3.39 -10.59
C GLN A 117 -0.25 -3.40 -11.49
N GLN A 118 -0.78 -4.58 -11.82
CA GLN A 118 -2.03 -4.74 -12.57
C GLN A 118 -3.23 -4.18 -11.79
N LEU A 119 -3.33 -4.45 -10.48
CA LEU A 119 -4.34 -3.87 -9.61
C LEU A 119 -4.28 -2.33 -9.66
N ILE A 120 -3.09 -1.75 -9.47
CA ILE A 120 -2.93 -0.29 -9.50
C ILE A 120 -3.32 0.30 -10.86
N GLY A 121 -2.92 -0.35 -11.96
CA GLY A 121 -3.36 0.02 -13.31
C GLY A 121 -4.89 -0.03 -13.48
N ALA A 122 -5.52 -1.09 -12.96
CA ALA A 122 -6.97 -1.23 -12.98
C ALA A 122 -7.68 -0.15 -12.14
N CYS A 123 -7.13 0.23 -10.99
CA CYS A 123 -7.63 1.34 -10.18
C CYS A 123 -7.57 2.68 -10.92
N TYR A 124 -6.49 2.97 -11.64
CA TYR A 124 -6.39 4.20 -12.44
C TYR A 124 -7.37 4.22 -13.62
N HIS A 125 -7.57 3.07 -14.26
CA HIS A 125 -8.58 2.93 -15.30
C HIS A 125 -9.99 3.14 -14.72
N LEU A 126 -10.28 2.54 -13.56
CA LEU A 126 -11.56 2.66 -12.87
C LEU A 126 -11.88 4.11 -12.50
N LEU A 127 -10.88 4.90 -12.05
CA LEU A 127 -11.02 6.33 -11.78
C LEU A 127 -11.50 7.16 -12.97
N SER A 128 -11.16 6.72 -14.19
CA SER A 128 -11.56 7.39 -15.43
C SER A 128 -12.97 7.02 -15.89
N GLN A 129 -13.63 6.09 -15.18
CA GLN A 129 -14.93 5.55 -15.55
C GLN A 129 -16.04 6.04 -14.60
N PRO A 130 -17.30 6.14 -15.07
CA PRO A 130 -18.43 6.51 -14.22
C PRO A 130 -18.61 5.60 -12.99
N GLN A 131 -18.33 4.30 -13.16
CA GLN A 131 -18.37 3.32 -12.07
C GLN A 131 -17.29 3.53 -11.01
N GLY A 132 -16.23 4.31 -11.28
CA GLY A 132 -15.16 4.58 -10.32
C GLY A 132 -15.59 5.32 -9.07
N ALA A 133 -16.76 5.96 -9.08
CA ALA A 133 -17.35 6.55 -7.87
C ALA A 133 -17.86 5.48 -6.88
N ALA A 134 -18.24 4.30 -7.37
CA ALA A 134 -18.96 3.29 -6.62
C ALA A 134 -18.01 2.27 -5.95
N LEU A 135 -18.13 2.11 -4.63
CA LEU A 135 -17.32 1.16 -3.85
C LEU A 135 -17.37 -0.30 -4.36
N PRO A 136 -18.53 -0.85 -4.81
CA PRO A 136 -18.57 -2.22 -5.34
C PRO A 136 -17.59 -2.48 -6.48
N ALA A 137 -17.36 -1.51 -7.37
CA ALA A 137 -16.41 -1.69 -8.48
C ALA A 137 -14.95 -1.82 -7.98
N TRP A 138 -14.59 -1.13 -6.90
CA TRP A 138 -13.28 -1.25 -6.26
C TRP A 138 -13.11 -2.58 -5.55
N ILE A 139 -14.16 -3.06 -4.87
CA ILE A 139 -14.20 -4.37 -4.23
C ILE A 139 -14.02 -5.47 -5.28
N ASP A 140 -14.78 -5.41 -6.38
CA ASP A 140 -14.70 -6.39 -7.47
C ASP A 140 -13.31 -6.38 -8.13
N THR A 141 -12.73 -5.19 -8.32
CA THR A 141 -11.35 -5.05 -8.84
C THR A 141 -10.33 -5.70 -7.91
N LEU A 142 -10.42 -5.49 -6.59
CA LEU A 142 -9.52 -6.11 -5.61
C LEU A 142 -9.73 -7.62 -5.52
N ARG A 143 -10.98 -8.09 -5.54
CA ARG A 143 -11.30 -9.53 -5.55
C ARG A 143 -10.78 -10.22 -6.81
N ALA A 144 -10.87 -9.56 -7.97
CA ALA A 144 -10.31 -10.09 -9.22
C ALA A 144 -8.79 -10.24 -9.14
N ALA A 145 -8.08 -9.27 -8.56
CA ALA A 145 -6.63 -9.38 -8.33
C ALA A 145 -6.30 -10.53 -7.38
N LEU A 146 -7.05 -10.70 -6.28
CA LEU A 146 -6.87 -11.81 -5.33
C LEU A 146 -7.19 -13.19 -5.90
N ALA A 147 -7.96 -13.26 -6.98
CA ALA A 147 -8.29 -14.50 -7.69
C ALA A 147 -7.23 -14.88 -8.73
N ASP A 148 -6.19 -14.06 -8.94
CA ASP A 148 -5.14 -14.34 -9.91
C ASP A 148 -4.36 -15.62 -9.53
N PRO A 149 -4.15 -16.57 -10.47
CA PRO A 149 -3.36 -17.77 -10.23
C PRO A 149 -1.95 -17.52 -9.68
N ALA A 150 -1.35 -16.35 -9.97
CA ALA A 150 -0.07 -15.94 -9.44
C ALA A 150 -0.05 -15.76 -7.91
N LEU A 151 -1.22 -15.63 -7.27
CA LEU A 151 -1.39 -15.48 -5.82
C LEU A 151 -1.85 -16.77 -5.12
N ILE A 152 -1.78 -17.93 -5.78
CA ILE A 152 -2.12 -19.23 -5.18
C ILE A 152 -1.20 -19.57 -3.99
N SER A 153 0.08 -19.19 -4.06
CA SER A 153 1.04 -19.40 -2.98
C SER A 153 0.76 -18.46 -1.81
N LEU A 154 0.74 -18.99 -0.59
CA LEU A 154 0.58 -18.20 0.63
C LEU A 154 1.62 -17.07 0.74
N ILE A 155 2.86 -17.33 0.30
CA ILE A 155 3.94 -16.33 0.29
C ILE A 155 3.64 -15.21 -0.71
N ALA A 156 3.17 -15.56 -1.90
CA ALA A 156 2.82 -14.58 -2.94
C ALA A 156 1.64 -13.71 -2.48
N ARG A 157 0.62 -14.33 -1.88
CA ARG A 157 -0.51 -13.61 -1.30
C ARG A 157 -0.10 -12.68 -0.16
N HIS A 158 0.71 -13.16 0.78
CA HIS A 158 1.22 -12.34 1.87
C HIS A 158 2.05 -11.15 1.35
N SER A 159 2.91 -11.38 0.35
CA SER A 159 3.70 -10.32 -0.30
C SER A 159 2.81 -9.27 -0.98
N PHE A 160 1.77 -9.71 -1.68
CA PHE A 160 0.78 -8.83 -2.30
C PHE A 160 0.07 -7.96 -1.26
N GLU A 161 -0.38 -8.55 -0.15
CA GLU A 161 -1.03 -7.82 0.93
C GLU A 161 -0.08 -6.82 1.59
N HIS A 162 1.19 -7.18 1.79
CA HIS A 162 2.20 -6.25 2.31
C HIS A 162 2.40 -5.04 1.38
N MET A 163 2.55 -5.26 0.07
CA MET A 163 2.64 -4.18 -0.91
C MET A 163 1.40 -3.29 -0.92
N LEU A 164 0.21 -3.88 -0.77
CA LEU A 164 -1.03 -3.12 -0.68
C LEU A 164 -1.09 -2.28 0.59
N VAL A 165 -0.68 -2.82 1.75
CA VAL A 165 -0.66 -2.09 3.02
C VAL A 165 0.36 -0.95 2.99
N ASP A 166 1.57 -1.20 2.49
CA ASP A 166 2.57 -0.14 2.28
C ASP A 166 2.04 0.92 1.32
N PHE A 167 1.46 0.49 0.20
CA PHE A 167 0.85 1.40 -0.74
C PHE A 167 -0.19 2.24 -0.02
N LEU A 168 -1.11 1.66 0.74
CA LEU A 168 -2.16 2.35 1.50
C LEU A 168 -1.61 3.34 2.54
N ALA A 169 -0.56 2.98 3.26
CA ALA A 169 0.05 3.84 4.28
C ALA A 169 0.77 5.07 3.70
N ASN A 170 1.22 5.02 2.44
CA ASN A 170 1.97 6.08 1.79
C ASN A 170 1.11 7.27 1.29
N GLY A 171 0.46 7.97 2.22
CA GLY A 171 -0.24 9.25 1.99
C GLY A 171 -1.49 9.18 1.11
N TRP A 172 -2.07 10.31 0.73
CA TRP A 172 -3.23 10.32 -0.17
C TRP A 172 -2.83 10.24 -1.66
N ARG A 173 -3.66 9.57 -2.45
CA ARG A 173 -3.70 9.64 -3.92
C ARG A 173 -5.17 9.50 -4.37
N PRO A 174 -5.58 10.06 -5.53
CA PRO A 174 -6.93 9.88 -6.05
C PRO A 174 -7.34 8.41 -6.08
N GLY A 175 -8.53 8.09 -5.55
CA GLY A 175 -9.08 6.73 -5.52
C GLY A 175 -8.53 5.82 -4.42
N LYS A 176 -7.42 6.18 -3.79
CA LYS A 176 -6.81 5.38 -2.73
C LYS A 176 -7.71 5.27 -1.50
N GLU A 177 -8.53 6.29 -1.24
CA GLU A 177 -9.56 6.24 -0.21
C GLU A 177 -10.63 5.16 -0.48
N LYS A 178 -10.96 4.92 -1.76
CA LYS A 178 -11.89 3.87 -2.18
C LYS A 178 -11.23 2.51 -2.09
N LEU A 179 -9.95 2.41 -2.48
CA LEU A 179 -9.17 1.19 -2.30
C LEU A 179 -9.00 0.82 -0.83
N LEU A 180 -8.81 1.79 0.07
CA LEU A 180 -8.75 1.57 1.51
C LEU A 180 -10.06 0.98 2.04
N ALA A 181 -11.20 1.54 1.63
CA ALA A 181 -12.52 1.02 2.00
C ALA A 181 -12.74 -0.39 1.45
N ALA A 182 -12.38 -0.63 0.18
CA ALA A 182 -12.49 -1.94 -0.44
C ALA A 182 -11.59 -2.99 0.23
N ALA A 183 -10.35 -2.63 0.58
CA ALA A 183 -9.43 -3.52 1.28
C ALA A 183 -9.94 -3.85 2.69
N ALA A 184 -10.42 -2.86 3.43
CA ALA A 184 -10.99 -3.08 4.75
C ALA A 184 -12.17 -4.07 4.71
N GLU A 185 -13.03 -4.00 3.68
CA GLU A 185 -14.12 -4.96 3.48
C GLU A 185 -13.61 -6.35 3.05
N VAL A 186 -12.77 -6.41 2.01
CA VAL A 186 -12.32 -7.68 1.41
C VAL A 186 -11.48 -8.51 2.38
N PHE A 187 -10.61 -7.88 3.16
CA PHE A 187 -9.80 -8.54 4.17
C PHE A 187 -10.42 -8.53 5.57
N ASN A 188 -11.62 -7.96 5.71
CA ASN A 188 -12.34 -7.87 6.98
C ASN A 188 -11.53 -7.20 8.12
N TRP A 189 -10.72 -6.19 7.79
CA TRP A 189 -9.85 -5.50 8.75
C TRP A 189 -10.59 -4.75 9.86
N GLU A 190 -11.87 -4.39 9.64
CA GLU A 190 -12.71 -3.78 10.67
C GLU A 190 -12.99 -4.72 11.85
N HIS A 191 -12.97 -6.04 11.61
CA HIS A 191 -13.26 -7.04 12.64
C HIS A 191 -12.01 -7.83 13.06
N ASP A 192 -10.97 -7.89 12.22
CA ASP A 192 -9.71 -8.56 12.51
C ASP A 192 -8.55 -7.57 12.73
N HIS A 193 -8.52 -6.98 13.93
CA HIS A 193 -7.47 -6.05 14.35
C HIS A 193 -6.08 -6.69 14.50
N ARG A 194 -5.96 -8.02 14.39
CA ARG A 194 -4.66 -8.72 14.51
C ARG A 194 -3.94 -8.86 13.17
N HIS A 195 -4.67 -8.71 12.07
CA HIS A 195 -4.11 -8.88 10.72
C HIS A 195 -3.14 -7.75 10.36
N LEU A 196 -3.54 -6.48 10.52
CA LEU A 196 -2.71 -5.34 10.10
C LEU A 196 -1.38 -5.20 10.86
N PRO A 197 -1.29 -5.44 12.19
CA PRO A 197 -0.04 -5.37 12.94
C PRO A 197 1.10 -6.24 12.39
N GLN A 198 0.81 -7.32 11.65
CA GLN A 198 1.85 -8.18 11.06
C GLN A 198 2.67 -7.46 9.96
N PHE A 199 2.17 -6.35 9.43
CA PHE A 199 2.84 -5.51 8.43
C PHE A 199 3.57 -4.31 9.04
N GLY A 200 3.90 -4.38 10.34
CA GLY A 200 4.71 -3.38 11.02
C GLY A 200 4.10 -1.97 11.04
N ALA A 201 4.93 -0.96 10.79
CA ALA A 201 4.54 0.44 10.89
C ALA A 201 3.45 0.83 9.90
N SER A 202 3.53 0.37 8.65
CA SER A 202 2.52 0.60 7.61
C SER A 202 1.17 0.05 8.02
N GLY A 203 1.15 -1.19 8.53
CA GLY A 203 -0.06 -1.81 9.08
C GLY A 203 -0.67 -1.02 10.23
N ALA A 204 0.16 -0.54 11.16
CA ALA A 204 -0.32 0.28 12.28
C ALA A 204 -0.95 1.61 11.82
N ILE A 205 -0.40 2.25 10.79
CA ILE A 205 -0.98 3.48 10.21
C ILE A 205 -2.35 3.19 9.60
N VAL A 206 -2.47 2.12 8.81
CA VAL A 206 -3.72 1.72 8.16
C VAL A 206 -4.78 1.34 9.21
N GLN A 207 -4.40 0.60 10.25
CA GLN A 207 -5.34 0.22 11.32
C GLN A 207 -5.92 1.45 12.01
N ARG A 208 -5.07 2.41 12.42
CA ARG A 208 -5.56 3.65 13.06
C ARG A 208 -6.47 4.45 12.12
N ALA A 209 -6.15 4.51 10.83
CA ALA A 209 -7.01 5.18 9.87
C ALA A 209 -8.39 4.50 9.73
N ILE A 210 -8.45 3.16 9.83
CA ILE A 210 -9.72 2.41 9.85
C ILE A 210 -10.49 2.68 11.14
N ASP A 211 -9.83 2.62 12.30
CA ASP A 211 -10.45 2.91 13.59
C ASP A 211 -11.02 4.34 13.63
N GLU A 212 -10.26 5.31 13.11
CA GLU A 212 -10.69 6.69 12.95
C GLU A 212 -11.86 6.83 11.97
N ARG A 213 -11.87 6.05 10.87
CA ARG A 213 -12.98 6.02 9.91
C ARG A 213 -14.28 5.60 10.58
N ASP A 214 -14.25 4.58 11.41
CA ASP A 214 -15.43 4.10 12.13
C ASP A 214 -15.99 5.17 13.07
N ILE A 215 -15.12 5.89 13.77
CA ILE A 215 -15.54 7.01 14.64
C ILE A 215 -16.06 8.18 13.78
N PHE A 216 -15.38 8.50 12.67
CA PHE A 216 -15.77 9.55 11.75
C PHE A 216 -17.18 9.31 11.20
N LEU A 217 -17.47 8.09 10.75
CA LEU A 217 -18.77 7.69 10.17
C LEU A 217 -19.90 7.62 11.21
N ARG A 218 -19.61 7.57 12.50
CA ARG A 218 -20.61 7.60 13.59
C ARG A 218 -21.01 9.02 14.02
N GLN A 219 -20.43 10.05 13.42
CA GLN A 219 -20.80 11.44 13.70
C GLN A 219 -22.26 11.74 13.30
N PRO A 220 -22.89 12.79 13.87
CA PRO A 220 -24.21 13.22 13.46
C PRO A 220 -24.27 13.48 11.94
N PRO A 221 -25.36 13.12 11.24
CA PRO A 221 -25.46 13.27 9.78
C PRO A 221 -25.21 14.70 9.27
N ALA A 222 -25.57 15.71 10.07
CA ALA A 222 -25.33 17.12 9.73
C ALA A 222 -23.84 17.47 9.73
N ASP A 223 -23.06 16.97 10.71
CA ASP A 223 -21.62 17.18 10.77
C ASP A 223 -20.91 16.43 9.64
N LEU A 224 -21.33 15.17 9.38
CA LEU A 224 -20.80 14.37 8.28
C LEU A 224 -20.97 15.02 6.91
N GLU A 225 -22.12 15.64 6.65
CA GLU A 225 -22.39 16.29 5.37
C GLU A 225 -21.52 17.54 5.15
N ILE A 226 -21.17 18.25 6.23
CA ILE A 226 -20.22 19.38 6.18
C ILE A 226 -18.82 18.83 5.89
N ASP A 227 -18.35 17.89 6.71
CA ASP A 227 -17.02 17.29 6.58
C ASP A 227 -16.83 16.68 5.17
N ARG A 228 -17.86 16.01 4.62
CA ARG A 228 -17.85 15.42 3.28
C ARG A 228 -17.64 16.46 2.18
N LYS A 229 -18.33 17.60 2.23
CA LYS A 229 -18.19 18.67 1.24
C LYS A 229 -16.79 19.27 1.24
N ILE A 230 -16.19 19.41 2.41
CA ILE A 230 -14.81 19.90 2.58
C ILE A 230 -13.83 18.90 1.95
N ILE A 231 -13.97 17.61 2.28
CA ILE A 231 -13.16 16.53 1.70
C ILE A 231 -13.29 16.48 0.18
N GLU A 232 -14.51 16.56 -0.36
CA GLU A 232 -14.76 16.55 -1.81
C GLU A 232 -14.07 17.73 -2.52
N ARG A 233 -14.12 18.94 -1.93
CA ARG A 233 -13.47 20.13 -2.49
C ARG A 233 -11.94 20.04 -2.42
N LEU A 234 -11.39 19.54 -1.31
CA LEU A 234 -9.94 19.30 -1.19
C LEU A 234 -9.45 18.32 -2.28
N ARG A 235 -10.24 17.29 -2.57
CA ARG A 235 -9.93 16.29 -3.60
C ARG A 235 -10.13 16.78 -5.03
N SER A 236 -11.02 17.75 -5.25
CA SER A 236 -11.28 18.28 -6.60
C SER A 236 -10.16 19.20 -7.12
N GLY A 237 -9.25 19.63 -6.25
CA GLY A 237 -8.17 20.55 -6.58
C GLY A 237 -8.65 21.97 -6.94
N THR A 238 -9.92 22.28 -6.69
CA THR A 238 -10.50 23.61 -6.96
C THR A 238 -10.36 24.49 -5.73
N ASP A 239 -9.78 25.69 -5.91
CA ASP A 239 -9.64 26.62 -4.81
C ASP A 239 -11.01 27.14 -4.32
N PRO A 240 -11.24 27.18 -2.99
CA PRO A 240 -12.45 27.72 -2.42
C PRO A 240 -12.49 29.24 -2.60
N THR A 241 -13.71 29.79 -2.68
CA THR A 241 -13.89 31.23 -2.54
C THR A 241 -13.49 31.70 -1.13
N PRO A 242 -13.09 32.96 -0.93
CA PRO A 242 -12.71 33.46 0.41
C PRO A 242 -13.80 33.26 1.47
N ARG A 243 -15.07 33.34 1.08
CA ARG A 243 -16.20 33.08 1.97
C ARG A 243 -16.28 31.60 2.37
N GLN A 244 -16.21 30.70 1.39
CA GLN A 244 -16.23 29.25 1.65
C GLN A 244 -15.06 28.85 2.52
N LEU A 245 -13.85 29.35 2.23
CA LEU A 245 -12.68 29.06 3.04
C LEU A 245 -12.87 29.49 4.50
N ASN A 246 -13.43 30.68 4.75
CA ASN A 246 -13.74 31.14 6.10
C ASN A 246 -14.78 30.28 6.85
N ASP A 247 -15.69 29.64 6.12
CA ASP A 247 -16.71 28.76 6.71
C ASP A 247 -16.14 27.35 6.94
N ASP A 248 -15.30 26.85 6.02
CA ASP A 248 -14.78 25.49 6.01
C ASP A 248 -13.58 25.30 6.95
N MET A 249 -12.72 26.31 7.14
CA MET A 249 -11.42 26.15 7.82
C MET A 249 -11.51 25.63 9.25
N ALA A 250 -12.50 26.09 10.03
CA ALA A 250 -12.64 25.59 11.41
C ALA A 250 -12.94 24.08 11.42
N TYR A 251 -13.85 23.63 10.55
CA TYR A 251 -14.22 22.22 10.42
C TYR A 251 -13.05 21.38 9.91
N LEU A 252 -12.28 21.89 8.95
CA LEU A 252 -11.08 21.24 8.45
C LEU A 252 -10.03 21.03 9.57
N GLU A 253 -9.72 22.06 10.35
CA GLU A 253 -8.76 21.93 11.46
C GLU A 253 -9.25 20.97 12.55
N ARG A 254 -10.57 20.98 12.84
CA ARG A 254 -11.18 20.01 13.75
C ARG A 254 -11.00 18.58 13.23
N MET A 255 -11.27 18.33 11.95
CA MET A 255 -11.10 17.02 11.34
C MET A 255 -9.64 16.56 11.37
N LEU A 256 -8.70 17.44 11.02
CA LEU A 256 -7.26 17.15 11.03
C LEU A 256 -6.74 16.84 12.44
N GLY A 257 -7.26 17.52 13.47
CA GLY A 257 -6.91 17.25 14.86
C GLY A 257 -7.55 15.98 15.42
N ARG A 258 -8.78 15.65 15.00
CA ARG A 258 -9.54 14.52 15.54
C ARG A 258 -9.28 13.19 14.82
N PHE A 259 -9.00 13.24 13.52
CA PHE A 259 -8.84 12.07 12.66
C PHE A 259 -7.55 12.16 11.82
N PRO A 260 -6.38 12.34 12.45
CA PRO A 260 -5.14 12.64 11.74
C PRO A 260 -4.70 11.54 10.77
N HIS A 261 -4.85 10.26 11.12
CA HIS A 261 -4.42 9.15 10.26
C HIS A 261 -5.37 8.97 9.08
N LEU A 262 -6.67 9.04 9.31
CA LEU A 262 -7.67 8.99 8.26
C LEU A 262 -7.49 10.13 7.27
N MET A 263 -7.30 11.36 7.76
CA MET A 263 -7.09 12.52 6.90
C MET A 263 -5.82 12.38 6.07
N ALA A 264 -4.70 11.95 6.66
CA ALA A 264 -3.45 11.73 5.93
C ALA A 264 -3.60 10.74 4.76
N LEU A 265 -4.51 9.77 4.85
CA LEU A 265 -4.78 8.79 3.78
C LEU A 265 -5.92 9.21 2.84
N SER A 266 -6.70 10.22 3.20
CA SER A 266 -7.97 10.55 2.54
C SER A 266 -8.01 11.89 1.83
N ILE A 267 -7.11 12.82 2.12
CA ILE A 267 -7.09 14.16 1.51
C ILE A 267 -5.68 14.57 1.10
N ASP A 268 -5.60 15.44 0.09
CA ASP A 268 -4.35 16.02 -0.38
C ASP A 268 -3.74 16.98 0.67
N GLY A 269 -2.58 16.62 1.22
CA GLY A 269 -1.85 17.44 2.18
C GLY A 269 -1.39 18.78 1.60
N ASP A 270 -1.06 18.82 0.30
CA ASP A 270 -0.65 20.04 -0.36
C ASP A 270 -1.85 20.98 -0.55
N ALA A 271 -3.05 20.44 -0.82
CA ALA A 271 -4.27 21.24 -0.86
C ALA A 271 -4.58 21.88 0.50
N VAL A 272 -4.41 21.12 1.59
CA VAL A 272 -4.57 21.65 2.96
C VAL A 272 -3.58 22.77 3.23
N ALA A 273 -2.31 22.60 2.86
CA ALA A 273 -1.29 23.64 3.03
C ALA A 273 -1.65 24.92 2.24
N ARG A 274 -2.03 24.78 0.97
CA ARG A 274 -2.49 25.91 0.13
C ARG A 274 -3.69 26.62 0.74
N TRP A 275 -4.68 25.90 1.25
CA TRP A 275 -5.86 26.49 1.88
C TRP A 275 -5.50 27.29 3.14
N ARG A 276 -4.59 26.78 3.97
CA ARG A 276 -4.08 27.50 5.15
C ARG A 276 -3.36 28.79 4.76
N GLU A 277 -2.55 28.76 3.71
CA GLU A 277 -1.86 29.95 3.19
C GLU A 277 -2.86 31.01 2.69
N ILE A 278 -3.83 30.62 1.88
CA ILE A 278 -4.88 31.53 1.38
C ILE A 278 -5.69 32.10 2.53
N PHE A 279 -6.03 31.28 3.53
CA PHE A 279 -6.81 31.72 4.69
C PHE A 279 -6.04 32.76 5.52
N ALA A 280 -4.76 32.52 5.78
CA ALA A 280 -3.89 33.44 6.51
C ALA A 280 -3.69 34.76 5.75
N ALA A 281 -3.46 34.70 4.43
CA ALA A 281 -3.30 35.89 3.58
C ALA A 281 -4.55 36.79 3.56
N ASN A 282 -5.73 36.21 3.75
CA ASN A 282 -7.00 36.93 3.80
C ASN A 282 -7.39 37.39 5.23
N GLY A 283 -6.49 37.29 6.21
CA GLY A 283 -6.76 37.68 7.60
C GLY A 283 -7.77 36.76 8.30
N GLY A 284 -7.85 35.50 7.89
CA GLY A 284 -8.79 34.53 8.42
C GLY A 284 -8.65 34.31 9.93
N VAL A 285 -9.80 34.25 10.61
CA VAL A 285 -9.89 33.92 12.03
C VAL A 285 -10.77 32.69 12.19
N LEU A 286 -10.27 31.66 12.87
CA LEU A 286 -11.02 30.42 13.08
C LEU A 286 -12.27 30.71 13.92
N LYS A 287 -13.42 30.29 13.40
CA LYS A 287 -14.70 30.40 14.09
C LYS A 287 -14.86 29.27 15.11
N GLU A 288 -15.55 29.55 16.20
CA GLU A 288 -15.93 28.51 17.15
C GLU A 288 -17.03 27.62 16.54
N ILE A 289 -16.82 26.31 16.55
CA ILE A 289 -17.76 25.34 15.99
C ILE A 289 -18.69 24.84 17.09
N LYS A 290 -19.99 25.08 16.92
CA LYS A 290 -21.02 24.44 17.74
C LYS A 290 -21.30 23.07 17.14
N THR A 291 -20.73 22.01 17.71
CA THR A 291 -21.15 20.64 17.39
C THR A 291 -22.64 20.49 17.70
N ALA A 292 -23.39 19.83 16.82
CA ALA A 292 -24.76 19.42 17.14
C ALA A 292 -24.67 18.46 18.35
N GLY A 293 -25.05 18.96 19.53
CA GLY A 293 -24.86 18.26 20.79
C GLY A 293 -25.44 16.84 20.73
N ALA A 294 -24.66 15.88 21.23
CA ALA A 294 -25.17 14.56 21.54
C ALA A 294 -26.35 14.73 22.50
N HIS A 295 -27.57 14.51 22.04
CA HIS A 295 -28.69 14.29 22.94
C HIS A 295 -28.32 13.10 23.81
N HIS A 296 -28.07 13.35 25.10
CA HIS A 296 -28.01 12.32 26.13
C HIS A 296 -29.36 11.61 26.18
N THR A 297 -29.49 10.53 25.41
CA THR A 297 -30.53 9.53 25.64
C THR A 297 -29.90 8.45 26.50
N THR A 298 -30.07 8.54 27.81
CA THR A 298 -29.95 7.42 28.73
C THR A 298 -30.97 6.36 28.31
N ALA A 299 -30.54 5.39 27.52
CA ALA A 299 -31.22 4.12 27.32
C ALA A 299 -30.17 3.02 27.45
N GLU A 300 -30.41 2.08 28.37
CA GLU A 300 -29.56 0.94 28.67
C GLU A 300 -29.21 0.13 27.40
N PRO A 301 -27.99 -0.45 27.29
CA PRO A 301 -27.65 -1.29 26.17
C PRO A 301 -28.29 -2.67 26.34
N SER A 302 -29.47 -2.87 25.76
CA SER A 302 -29.95 -4.22 25.45
C SER A 302 -29.09 -4.79 24.30
N PHE A 303 -28.18 -5.70 24.64
CA PHE A 303 -27.45 -6.51 23.66
C PHE A 303 -28.44 -7.38 22.88
N GLY A 304 -28.84 -6.89 21.70
CA GLY A 304 -29.62 -7.62 20.72
C GLY A 304 -28.85 -7.71 19.41
N PHE A 305 -28.33 -8.91 19.11
CA PHE A 305 -27.82 -9.27 17.79
C PHE A 305 -28.93 -9.09 16.74
N ALA A 306 -28.69 -8.24 15.73
CA ALA A 306 -29.43 -8.23 14.46
C ALA A 306 -28.51 -7.74 13.32
N PRO A 307 -28.68 -8.23 12.08
CA PRO A 307 -27.70 -8.06 11.01
C PRO A 307 -27.90 -6.74 10.25
N TRP A 308 -27.01 -5.77 10.45
CA TRP A 308 -27.09 -4.42 9.84
C TRP A 308 -26.53 -4.32 8.40
N GLY A 309 -26.75 -5.37 7.59
CA GLY A 309 -26.43 -5.36 6.16
C GLY A 309 -27.29 -4.42 5.29
N LEU A 310 -28.08 -3.52 5.89
CA LEU A 310 -29.03 -2.66 5.17
C LEU A 310 -28.81 -1.14 5.34
N VAL A 311 -27.87 -0.70 6.19
CA VAL A 311 -27.54 0.75 6.30
C VAL A 311 -26.45 1.19 5.32
N ILE A 312 -25.69 0.25 4.75
CA ILE A 312 -24.85 0.50 3.57
C ILE A 312 -25.70 0.89 2.33
N MET A 313 -27.00 0.60 2.34
CA MET A 313 -27.88 0.84 1.18
C MET A 313 -28.43 2.26 1.06
N LEU A 314 -28.37 3.10 2.12
CA LEU A 314 -28.72 4.52 2.03
C LEU A 314 -27.55 5.42 1.62
N LEU A 315 -26.35 4.84 1.51
CA LEU A 315 -25.16 5.49 0.94
C LEU A 315 -25.19 5.56 -0.61
N PHE A 316 -26.25 5.05 -1.27
CA PHE A 316 -26.27 4.87 -2.73
C PHE A 316 -27.54 5.29 -3.49
N THR A 317 -28.59 5.84 -2.86
CA THR A 317 -29.84 6.18 -3.57
C THR A 317 -30.09 7.66 -3.86
N MET A 318 -29.33 8.61 -3.30
CA MET A 318 -29.57 10.05 -3.54
C MET A 318 -28.91 10.64 -4.80
N LEU A 319 -28.07 9.88 -5.51
CA LEU A 319 -27.47 10.29 -6.79
C LEU A 319 -28.31 9.92 -8.04
N ARG A 320 -29.52 9.37 -7.86
CA ARG A 320 -30.42 8.98 -8.96
C ARG A 320 -31.60 9.93 -9.21
N ALA A 321 -31.71 11.06 -8.49
CA ALA A 321 -32.88 11.94 -8.54
C ALA A 321 -32.63 13.36 -9.13
N CYS A 322 -31.48 13.66 -9.74
CA CYS A 322 -31.23 14.97 -10.38
C CYS A 322 -30.77 14.89 -11.85
N GLY A 323 -31.05 13.78 -12.54
CA GLY A 323 -30.67 13.55 -13.93
C GLY A 323 -31.84 13.32 -14.90
N THR A 324 -33.01 13.87 -14.62
CA THR A 324 -34.12 13.93 -15.59
C THR A 324 -34.71 15.33 -15.59
N HIS A 325 -34.14 16.20 -16.43
CA HIS A 325 -34.86 17.18 -17.24
C HIS A 325 -33.99 17.58 -18.43
#